data_AF-A0A7W0KWH3-F1
#
_entry.id   AF-A0A7W0KWH3-F1
#
_cell.length_a   1.000
_cell.length_b   1.000
_cell.length_c   1.000
_cell.angle_alpha   90.00
_cell.angle_beta   90.00
_cell.angle_gamma   90.00
#
_symmetry.space_group_name_H-M   'P 1'
#
loop_
_entity.id
_entity.type
_entity.pdbx_description
1 polymer ?
#
loop_
_entity_poly.entity_id
_entity_poly.type
_entity_poly.pdbx_seq_one_letter_code
_entity_poly.pdbx_strand_id
1 'polypeptide(L)' 'MINTRLDVVAPGIATTVQDLGRTGYAALGVPGAGAVDRAMAALVNRLVGNPAWAAVIETAGGLVVRPTGPVVIATSAELA' A
#
# COMPACT_ATOMS: atom_id res chain seq x y z
N MET A 1 -12.20 -20.00 8.82
CA MET A 1 -11.36 -19.12 7.97
C MET A 1 -10.34 -18.45 8.87
N ILE A 2 -9.06 -18.53 8.54
CA ILE A 2 -8.00 -17.79 9.23
C ILE A 2 -8.04 -16.35 8.73
N ASN A 3 -8.27 -15.39 9.63
CA ASN A 3 -8.26 -13.96 9.29
C ASN A 3 -6.85 -13.41 9.56
N THR A 4 -5.99 -13.47 8.55
CA THR A 4 -4.64 -12.91 8.63
C THR A 4 -4.71 -11.38 8.60
N ARG A 5 -3.99 -10.73 9.52
CA ARG A 5 -3.88 -9.27 9.64
C ARG A 5 -2.41 -8.86 9.73
N LEU A 6 -2.16 -7.58 9.49
CA LEU A 6 -0.89 -6.93 9.78
C LEU A 6 -1.09 -5.99 10.97
N ASP A 7 -0.50 -6.32 12.12
CA ASP A 7 -0.50 -5.45 13.28
C ASP A 7 0.60 -4.39 13.11
N VAL A 8 0.25 -3.11 13.22
CA VAL A 8 1.23 -2.02 13.16
C VAL A 8 1.99 -1.95 14.49
N VAL A 9 3.28 -2.24 14.45
CA VAL A 9 4.18 -2.16 15.60
C VAL A 9 4.80 -0.77 15.71
N ALA A 10 5.18 -0.19 14.57
CA ALA A 10 5.62 1.19 14.46
C ALA A 10 5.05 1.80 13.15
N PRO A 11 4.42 2.98 13.20
CA PRO A 11 3.70 3.52 12.05
C PRO A 11 4.61 4.05 10.94
N GLY A 12 5.89 4.35 11.22
CA GLY A 12 6.78 5.00 10.25
C GLY A 12 6.36 6.43 9.91
N ILE A 13 6.96 6.98 8.86
CA ILE A 13 6.72 8.36 8.40
C ILE A 13 5.72 8.33 7.25
N ALA A 14 4.66 9.13 7.38
CA ALA A 14 3.64 9.33 6.34
C ALA A 14 3.07 8.01 5.77
N THR A 15 2.90 6.99 6.61
CA THR A 15 2.35 5.71 6.17
C THR A 15 0.86 5.80 5.94
N THR A 16 0.42 5.45 4.74
CA THR A 16 -0.96 5.51 4.31
C THR A 16 -1.34 4.29 3.51
N VAL A 17 -2.64 3.98 3.45
CA VAL A 17 -3.19 3.03 2.48
C VAL A 17 -3.51 3.81 1.21
N GLN A 18 -2.96 3.36 0.08
CA GLN A 18 -3.14 4.01 -1.22
C GLN A 18 -3.64 3.03 -2.26
N ASP A 19 -4.52 3.50 -3.15
CA ASP A 19 -5.04 2.77 -4.30
C ASP A 19 -4.92 3.64 -5.56
N LEU A 20 -5.80 3.46 -6.55
CA LEU A 20 -5.83 4.29 -7.76
C LEU A 20 -6.37 5.70 -7.54
N GLY A 21 -6.89 6.00 -6.35
CA GLY A 21 -7.51 7.27 -6.00
C GLY A 21 -8.96 7.40 -6.44
N ARG A 22 -9.44 8.64 -6.45
CA ARG A 22 -10.83 9.07 -6.70
C ARG A 22 -10.90 10.20 -7.73
N THR A 23 -10.61 9.88 -8.98
CA THR A 23 -10.68 10.86 -10.08
C THR A 23 -12.13 11.25 -10.39
N GLY A 24 -12.32 12.41 -11.06
CA GLY A 24 -13.65 12.88 -11.50
C GLY A 24 -14.36 13.83 -10.54
N TYR A 25 -13.88 14.00 -9.30
CA TYR A 25 -14.52 14.85 -8.27
C TYR A 25 -13.86 16.21 -8.06
N ALA A 26 -12.99 16.65 -8.97
CA ALA A 26 -12.24 17.90 -8.82
C ALA A 26 -13.16 19.14 -8.72
N ALA A 27 -14.29 19.13 -9.43
CA ALA A 27 -15.30 20.21 -9.35
C ALA A 27 -15.92 20.35 -7.95
N LEU A 28 -15.82 19.32 -7.10
CA LEU A 28 -16.28 19.33 -5.71
C LEU A 28 -15.13 19.63 -4.72
N GLY A 29 -13.95 19.98 -5.21
CA GLY A 29 -12.76 20.22 -4.37
C GLY A 29 -12.13 18.93 -3.82
N VAL A 30 -12.51 17.76 -4.32
CA VAL A 30 -11.94 16.48 -3.87
C VAL A 30 -10.68 16.15 -4.70
N PRO A 31 -9.50 16.01 -4.07
CA PRO A 31 -8.29 15.66 -4.78
C PRO A 31 -8.32 14.21 -5.28
N GLY A 32 -7.63 13.96 -6.39
CA GLY A 32 -7.55 12.62 -6.99
C GLY A 32 -6.94 11.56 -6.06
N ALA A 33 -6.00 11.91 -5.19
CA ALA A 33 -5.30 10.99 -4.29
C ALA A 33 -4.72 9.75 -5.01
N GLY A 34 -4.55 8.65 -4.27
CA GLY A 34 -3.92 7.42 -4.74
C GLY A 34 -2.40 7.44 -4.56
N ALA A 35 -1.77 6.31 -4.94
CA ALA A 35 -0.33 6.14 -4.79
C ALA A 35 0.45 7.25 -5.54
N VAL A 36 1.51 7.74 -4.90
CA VAL A 36 2.45 8.72 -5.47
C VAL A 36 3.14 8.13 -6.70
N ASP A 37 3.59 6.87 -6.61
CA ASP A 37 4.07 6.10 -7.75
C ASP A 37 3.12 4.95 -8.09
N ARG A 38 2.21 5.22 -9.03
CA ARG A 38 1.20 4.25 -9.49
C ARG A 38 1.81 3.07 -10.24
N ALA A 39 2.94 3.26 -10.93
CA ALA A 39 3.59 2.19 -11.67
C ALA A 39 4.22 1.19 -10.70
N MET A 40 4.86 1.70 -9.65
CA MET A 40 5.41 0.88 -8.57
C MET A 40 4.31 0.17 -7.77
N ALA A 41 3.22 0.86 -7.41
CA ALA A 41 2.06 0.25 -6.75
C ALA A 41 1.47 -0.91 -7.57
N ALA A 42 1.32 -0.71 -8.88
CA ALA A 42 0.86 -1.76 -9.80
C ALA A 42 1.86 -2.93 -9.89
N LEU A 43 3.17 -2.65 -9.88
CA LEU A 43 4.21 -3.68 -9.91
C LEU A 43 4.20 -4.56 -8.65
N VAL A 44 4.24 -3.97 -7.45
CA VAL A 44 4.28 -4.74 -6.20
C VAL A 44 3.02 -5.58 -5.99
N ASN A 45 1.86 -5.08 -6.43
CA ASN A 45 0.63 -5.89 -6.45
C ASN A 45 0.78 -7.11 -7.37
N ARG A 46 1.25 -6.92 -8.60
CA ARG A 46 1.44 -8.04 -9.53
C ARG A 46 2.45 -9.06 -9.02
N LEU A 47 3.51 -8.62 -8.33
CA LEU A 47 4.53 -9.51 -7.77
C LEU A 47 3.98 -10.48 -6.71
N VAL A 48 2.90 -10.11 -6.00
CA VAL A 48 2.23 -10.98 -5.04
C VAL A 48 0.94 -11.61 -5.59
N GLY A 49 0.67 -11.46 -6.89
CA GLY A 49 -0.50 -12.03 -7.56
C GLY A 49 -1.81 -11.23 -7.41
N ASN A 50 -1.75 -10.02 -6.87
CA ASN A 50 -2.91 -9.14 -6.75
C ASN A 50 -3.24 -8.45 -8.10
N PRO A 51 -4.50 -8.04 -8.31
CA PRO A 51 -4.84 -7.09 -9.36
C PRO A 51 -4.02 -5.81 -9.22
N ALA A 52 -3.61 -5.21 -10.34
CA ALA A 52 -2.77 -4.00 -10.36
C ALA A 52 -3.39 -2.78 -9.67
N TRP A 53 -4.71 -2.79 -9.43
CA TRP A 53 -5.48 -1.72 -8.80
C TRP A 53 -5.74 -1.94 -7.31
N ALA A 54 -5.31 -3.06 -6.73
CA ALA A 54 -5.49 -3.34 -5.31
C ALA A 54 -4.76 -2.31 -4.44
N ALA A 55 -5.29 -2.04 -3.25
CA ALA A 55 -4.67 -1.11 -2.32
C ALA A 55 -3.31 -1.61 -1.84
N VAL A 56 -2.36 -0.69 -1.66
CA VAL A 56 -1.02 -0.92 -1.13
C VAL A 56 -0.81 -0.06 0.12
N ILE A 57 0.26 -0.35 0.86
CA ILE A 57 0.76 0.53 1.90
C ILE A 57 1.88 1.38 1.30
N GLU A 58 1.72 2.70 1.33
CA GLU A 58 2.75 3.67 0.94
C GLU A 58 3.34 4.30 2.20
N THR A 59 4.67 4.38 2.28
CA THR A 59 5.38 4.91 3.45
C THR A 59 6.66 5.64 3.02
N ALA A 60 7.02 6.69 3.75
CA ALA A 60 8.32 7.36 3.61
C ALA A 60 9.42 6.71 4.47
N GLY A 61 9.15 5.53 5.03
CA GLY A 61 10.12 4.71 5.77
C GLY A 61 9.76 4.50 7.24
N GLY A 62 10.39 3.51 7.87
CA GLY A 62 10.24 3.21 9.30
C GLY A 62 8.96 2.48 9.69
N LEU A 63 8.15 2.00 8.74
CA LEU A 63 7.00 1.14 9.01
C LEU A 63 7.47 -0.23 9.51
N VAL A 64 6.97 -0.65 10.67
CA VAL A 64 7.18 -2.01 11.20
C VAL A 64 5.81 -2.65 11.41
N VAL A 65 5.61 -3.80 10.77
CA VAL A 65 4.37 -4.60 10.87
C VAL A 65 4.66 -6.01 11.34
N ARG A 66 3.70 -6.61 12.06
CA ARG A 66 3.72 -8.01 12.46
C ARG A 66 2.53 -8.74 11.86
N PRO A 67 2.75 -9.78 11.02
CA PRO A 67 1.64 -10.56 10.51
C PRO A 67 1.10 -11.53 11.58
N THR A 68 -0.22 -11.71 11.64
CA THR A 68 -0.86 -12.68 12.55
C THR A 68 -0.91 -14.11 11.99
N GLY A 69 -0.40 -14.32 10.77
CA GLY A 69 -0.36 -15.58 10.05
C GLY A 69 0.49 -15.47 8.78
N PRO A 70 0.56 -16.51 7.93
CA PRO A 70 1.37 -16.49 6.71
C PRO A 70 0.94 -15.38 5.74
N VAL A 71 1.91 -14.62 5.23
CA VAL A 71 1.73 -13.55 4.23
C VAL A 71 2.87 -13.57 3.21
N VAL A 72 2.59 -13.12 1.98
CA VAL A 72 3.61 -12.82 0.96
C VAL A 72 3.65 -11.30 0.81
N ILE A 73 4.85 -10.72 0.81
CA ILE A 73 5.06 -9.27 0.73
C ILE A 73 6.03 -8.96 -0.42
N ALA A 74 5.72 -7.93 -1.20
CA ALA A 74 6.65 -7.29 -2.13
C ALA A 74 6.74 -5.80 -1.76
N THR A 75 7.94 -5.22 -1.84
CA THR A 75 8.20 -3.81 -1.53
C THR A 75 9.07 -3.18 -2.61
N SER A 76 9.12 -1.85 -2.66
CA SER A 76 9.96 -1.09 -3.60
C SER A 76 11.42 -0.93 -3.16
N ALA A 77 11.78 -1.43 -1.97
CA ALA A 77 13.11 -1.25 -1.41
C ALA A 77 14.03 -2.44 -1.73
N GLU A 78 15.27 -2.12 -2.11
CA GLU A 78 16.41 -3.00 -1.93
C GLU A 78 16.66 -3.14 -0.41
N LEU A 79 16.89 -4.37 0.07
CA LEU A 79 17.25 -4.63 1.47
C LEU A 79 18.55 -3.89 1.79
N ALA A 80 18.48 -2.83 2.60
CA ALA A 80 19.63 -2.34 3.36
C ALA A 80 19.70 -3.07 4.70
#